data_AF-A0A2U0DQT1-F1
#
_entry.id   AF-A0A2U0DQT1-F1
#
_cell.length_a   1.000
_cell.length_b   1.000
_cell.length_c   1.000
_cell.angle_alpha   90.00
_cell.angle_beta   90.00
_cell.angle_gamma   90.00
#
_symmetry.space_group_name_H-M   'P 1'
#
loop_
_entity.id
_entity.type
_entity.pdbx_description
1 polymer ?
#
loop_
_entity_poly.entity_id
_entity_poly.type
_entity_poly.pdbx_seq_one_letter_code
_entity_poly.pdbx_strand_id
1 'polypeptide(L)' 'MKKILVMGAIAIGTLASAFPFRTSCGKVYNITGTTGMSISAIAEFCNDVNFIACGENANIIVYYH' A
#
# COMPACT_ATOMS: atom_id res chain seq x y z
N MET A 1 -16.84 -12.73 25.08
CA MET A 1 -16.00 -11.74 24.38
C MET A 1 -14.68 -12.40 23.97
N LYS A 2 -14.55 -12.83 22.72
CA LYS A 2 -13.35 -13.53 22.24
C LYS A 2 -12.46 -12.49 21.54
N LYS A 3 -11.39 -12.07 22.20
CA LYS A 3 -10.42 -11.11 21.67
C LYS A 3 -9.61 -11.82 20.59
N ILE A 4 -9.85 -11.50 19.31
CA ILE A 4 -9.03 -12.02 18.21
C ILE A 4 -7.74 -11.19 18.17
N LEU A 5 -6.68 -11.85 18.62
CA LEU A 5 -5.32 -11.34 18.66
C LEU A 5 -4.77 -11.41 17.23
N VAL A 6 -4.74 -10.28 16.53
CA VAL A 6 -4.11 -10.16 15.20
C VAL A 6 -2.60 -10.17 15.43
N MET A 7 -2.00 -11.37 15.41
CA MET A 7 -0.55 -11.53 15.36
C MET A 7 -0.05 -11.01 14.01
N GLY A 8 0.85 -10.04 14.08
CA GLY A 8 1.46 -9.37 12.94
C GLY A 8 2.19 -10.34 12.02
N ALA A 9 1.79 -10.33 10.75
CA ALA A 9 2.65 -10.73 9.65
C ALA A 9 3.44 -9.47 9.23
N ILE A 10 4.55 -9.19 9.93
CA ILE A 10 5.56 -8.28 9.41
C ILE A 10 6.34 -9.09 8.36
N ALA A 11 5.88 -9.03 7.12
CA ALA A 11 6.61 -9.56 5.98
C ALA A 11 7.79 -8.63 5.71
N ILE A 12 8.96 -8.95 6.27
CA ILE A 12 10.24 -8.34 5.94
C ILE A 12 10.67 -8.90 4.58
N GLY A 13 10.05 -8.40 3.53
CA GLY A 13 10.41 -8.69 2.15
C GLY A 13 11.17 -7.50 1.59
N THR A 14 12.37 -7.75 1.09
CA THR A 14 13.05 -6.90 0.10
C THR A 14 12.04 -6.33 -0.91
N LEU A 15 12.25 -5.13 -1.46
CA LEU A 15 11.37 -4.38 -2.39
C LEU A 15 11.14 -5.10 -3.75
N ALA A 16 10.79 -6.38 -3.71
CA ALA A 16 10.38 -7.24 -4.81
C ALA A 16 8.92 -7.70 -4.64
N SER A 17 8.20 -7.21 -3.64
CA SER A 17 6.95 -7.82 -3.19
C SER A 17 5.73 -7.03 -3.65
N ALA A 18 4.84 -7.72 -4.34
CA ALA A 18 3.49 -7.22 -4.51
C ALA A 18 2.87 -6.96 -3.13
N PHE A 19 2.18 -5.82 -2.96
CA PHE A 19 1.58 -5.45 -1.68
C PHE A 19 0.14 -4.98 -1.85
N PRO A 20 -0.74 -5.25 -0.86
CA PRO A 20 -2.09 -4.72 -0.87
C PRO A 20 -2.08 -3.24 -0.52
N PHE A 21 -2.70 -2.41 -1.36
CA PHE A 21 -2.95 -1.01 -1.12
C PHE A 21 -4.45 -0.78 -0.89
N ARG A 22 -4.81 -0.18 0.25
CA ARG A 22 -6.19 0.17 0.59
C ARG A 22 -6.43 1.64 0.30
N THR A 23 -7.39 1.94 -0.57
CA THR A 23 -7.76 3.31 -0.94
C THR A 23 -8.63 3.98 0.12
N SER A 24 -8.77 5.31 0.05
CA SER A 24 -9.60 6.11 0.96
C SER A 24 -11.07 5.66 0.96
N CYS A 25 -11.60 5.28 -0.21
CA CYS A 25 -12.95 4.73 -0.38
C CYS A 25 -13.08 3.24 -0.02
N GLY A 26 -12.04 2.62 0.54
CA GLY A 26 -12.09 1.28 1.11
C GLY A 26 -11.89 0.12 0.11
N LYS A 27 -11.53 0.41 -1.14
CA LYS A 27 -11.15 -0.62 -2.12
C LYS A 27 -9.72 -1.09 -1.86
N VAL A 28 -9.42 -2.33 -2.21
CA VAL A 28 -8.07 -2.91 -2.06
C VAL A 28 -7.57 -3.32 -3.43
N TYR A 29 -6.38 -2.83 -3.78
CA TYR A 29 -5.68 -3.18 -5.01
C TYR A 29 -4.39 -3.91 -4.67
N ASN A 30 -4.04 -4.90 -5.48
CA ASN A 30 -2.74 -5.57 -5.37
C ASN A 30 -1.74 -4.82 -6.26
N ILE A 31 -0.80 -4.12 -5.65
CA ILE A 31 0.23 -3.36 -6.35
C ILE A 31 1.40 -4.29 -6.69
N THR A 32 1.84 -4.29 -7.94
CA THR A 32 2.92 -5.15 -8.45
C THR A 32 3.89 -4.33 -9.30
N GLY A 33 5.12 -4.81 -9.51
CA GLY A 33 6.05 -4.17 -10.44
C GLY A 33 6.71 -2.90 -9.90
N THR A 34 6.75 -2.73 -8.59
CA THR A 34 7.38 -1.56 -7.93
C THR A 34 8.90 -1.73 -7.74
N THR A 35 9.46 -2.87 -8.16
CA THR A 35 10.88 -3.17 -8.06
C THR A 35 11.71 -2.12 -8.78
N GLY A 36 12.65 -1.49 -8.05
CA GLY A 36 13.53 -0.46 -8.60
C GLY A 36 12.93 0.95 -8.61
N MET A 37 11.67 1.14 -8.22
CA MET A 37 11.10 2.47 -8.02
C MET A 37 11.63 3.11 -6.73
N SER A 38 11.80 4.43 -6.74
CA SER A 38 12.06 5.19 -5.52
C SER A 38 10.82 5.18 -4.62
N ILE A 39 11.01 5.44 -3.33
CA ILE A 39 9.91 5.54 -2.37
C ILE A 39 8.91 6.65 -2.76
N SER A 40 9.40 7.77 -3.28
CA SER A 40 8.54 8.85 -3.77
C SER A 40 7.68 8.41 -4.97
N ALA A 41 8.26 7.67 -5.92
CA ALA A 41 7.54 7.14 -7.07
C ALA A 41 6.48 6.11 -6.66
N ILE A 42 6.77 5.29 -5.65
CA ILE A 42 5.76 4.36 -5.07
C ILE A 42 4.61 5.14 -4.44
N ALA A 43 4.92 6.21 -3.70
CA ALA A 43 3.91 7.04 -3.05
C ALA A 43 3.01 7.75 -4.08
N GLU A 44 3.61 8.35 -5.11
CA GLU A 44 2.89 8.96 -6.24
C GLU A 44 2.01 7.95 -6.96
N PHE A 45 2.54 6.77 -7.28
CA PHE A 45 1.77 5.70 -7.92
C PHE A 45 0.55 5.27 -7.08
N CYS A 46 0.71 5.11 -5.77
CA CYS A 46 -0.41 4.77 -4.89
C CYS A 46 -1.44 5.91 -4.78
N ASN A 47 -0.98 7.18 -4.84
CA ASN A 47 -1.88 8.32 -4.90
C ASN A 47 -2.71 8.33 -6.19
N ASP A 48 -2.10 8.03 -7.34
CA ASP A 48 -2.81 7.92 -8.62
C ASP A 48 -3.86 6.81 -8.60
N VAL A 49 -3.52 5.64 -8.04
CA VAL A 49 -4.49 4.55 -7.84
C VAL A 49 -5.65 5.00 -6.96
N ASN A 50 -5.38 5.77 -5.90
CA ASN A 50 -6.44 6.33 -5.05
C ASN A 50 -7.34 7.29 -5.82
N PHE A 51 -6.76 8.21 -6.57
CA PHE A 51 -7.50 9.19 -7.36
C PHE A 51 -8.38 8.51 -8.41
N ILE A 52 -7.85 7.52 -9.13
CA ILE A 52 -8.62 6.75 -10.11
C ILE A 52 -9.77 5.98 -9.44
N ALA A 53 -9.54 5.40 -8.26
CA ALA A 53 -10.51 4.56 -7.59
C ALA A 53 -11.59 5.33 -6.83
N CYS A 54 -11.26 6.52 -6.31
CA CYS A 54 -12.06 7.25 -5.33
C CYS A 54 -12.33 8.73 -5.70
N GLY A 55 -11.67 9.29 -6.72
CA GLY A 55 -11.88 10.66 -7.19
C GLY A 55 -11.20 11.75 -6.34
N GLU A 56 -10.31 11.37 -5.41
CA GLU A 56 -9.59 12.29 -4.53
C GLU A 56 -8.13 11.87 -4.36
N ASN A 57 -7.26 12.85 -4.09
CA ASN A 57 -5.87 12.57 -3.72
C ASN A 57 -5.77 12.13 -2.26
N ALA A 58 -4.78 11.30 -1.96
CA ALA A 58 -4.45 10.84 -0.62
C ALA A 58 -3.01 11.21 -0.26
N ASN A 59 -2.77 11.47 1.03
CA ASN A 59 -1.41 11.61 1.54
C ASN A 59 -0.81 10.22 1.79
N ILE A 60 0.10 9.77 0.93
CA ILE A 60 0.72 8.45 1.01
C ILE A 60 2.04 8.52 1.78
N ILE A 61 2.12 7.78 2.89
CA ILE A 61 3.35 7.62 3.68
C ILE A 61 3.79 6.16 3.54
N VAL A 62 4.99 5.96 2.98
CA VAL A 62 5.56 4.63 2.78
C VAL A 62 6.55 4.34 3.90
N TYR A 63 6.26 3.31 4.71
CA TYR A 63 7.17 2.78 5.71
C TYR A 63 7.95 1.61 5.13
N TYR A 64 9.28 1.66 5.24
CA TYR A 64 10.20 0.61 4.80
C TYR A 64 11.24 0.38 5.90
N HIS A 65 11.77 -0.84 6.00
CA HIS A 65 12.75 -1.28 6.99
C HIS A 65 14.05 -1.71 6.31
#